data_AF-A0A1T0CRB3-F1
#
_entry.id   AF-A0A1T0CRB3-F1
#
_cell.length_a   1.000
_cell.length_b   1.000
_cell.length_c   1.000
_cell.angle_alpha   90.00
_cell.angle_beta   90.00
_cell.angle_gamma   90.00
#
_symmetry.space_group_name_H-M   'P 1'
#
loop_
_entity.id
_entity.type
_entity.pdbx_description
1 polymer ?
#
loop_
_entity_poly.entity_id
_entity_poly.type
_entity_poly.pdbx_seq_one_letter_code
_entity_poly.pdbx_strand_id
1 'polypeptide(L)' 'MSETQVFNEVLLPKPDYPEDWECCGSECGDFCVYEIYQRDKQAYDEQQRRLEQFKALQGV' A
#
# COMPACT_ATOMS: atom_id res chain seq x y z
N MET A 1 -13.25 21.34 23.15
CA MET A 1 -12.57 21.52 21.85
C MET A 1 -12.64 20.17 21.17
N SER A 2 -13.52 20.00 20.19
CA SER A 2 -13.69 18.71 19.53
C SER A 2 -12.47 18.43 18.69
N GLU A 3 -11.61 17.53 19.16
CA GLU A 3 -10.51 16.98 18.38
C GLU A 3 -11.11 16.32 17.14
N THR A 4 -10.98 16.98 16.00
CA THR A 4 -11.10 16.33 14.70
C THR A 4 -10.12 15.17 14.73
N GLN A 5 -10.62 13.94 14.79
CA GLN A 5 -9.77 12.75 14.67
C GLN A 5 -8.91 12.95 13.42
N VAL A 6 -7.59 12.87 13.55
CA VAL A 6 -6.65 12.93 12.43
C VAL A 6 -6.14 11.52 12.20
N PHE A 7 -6.10 11.09 10.94
CA PHE A 7 -5.50 9.81 10.59
C PHE A 7 -3.99 9.92 10.82
N ASN A 8 -3.47 9.25 11.86
CA ASN A 8 -2.11 9.43 12.36
C ASN A 8 -1.03 8.69 11.55
N GLU A 9 -1.36 8.17 10.36
CA GLU A 9 -0.41 7.52 9.47
C GLU A 9 -0.23 8.34 8.19
N VAL A 10 1.00 8.38 7.67
CA VAL A 10 1.29 8.97 6.35
C VAL A 10 0.76 8.03 5.27
N LEU A 11 -0.03 8.54 4.33
CA LEU A 11 -0.58 7.72 3.24
C LEU A 11 0.53 7.15 2.37
N LEU A 12 0.50 5.82 2.21
CA LEU A 12 1.36 5.10 1.30
C LEU A 12 0.96 5.45 -0.14
N PRO A 13 1.93 5.72 -1.03
CA PRO A 13 1.63 5.87 -2.44
C PRO A 13 1.10 4.55 -3.00
N LYS A 14 0.20 4.62 -3.98
CA LYS A 14 -0.24 3.44 -4.70
C LYS A 14 0.96 2.86 -5.46
N PRO A 15 1.31 1.58 -5.28
CA PRO A 15 2.39 0.98 -6.04
C PRO A 15 2.01 0.86 -7.50
N ASP A 16 2.97 1.16 -8.37
CA ASP A 16 2.81 1.01 -9.81
C ASP A 16 2.86 -0.47 -10.18
N TYR A 17 1.94 -0.87 -11.07
CA TYR A 17 1.94 -2.22 -11.59
C TYR A 17 3.17 -2.40 -12.49
N PRO A 18 4.00 -3.43 -12.27
CA PRO A 18 5.20 -3.62 -13.08
C PRO A 18 4.81 -3.99 -14.51
N GLU A 19 5.42 -3.30 -15.48
CA GLU A 19 5.24 -3.63 -16.91
C GLU A 19 5.97 -4.92 -17.28
N ASP A 20 7.10 -5.22 -16.63
CA ASP A 20 7.91 -6.41 -16.86
C ASP A 20 7.66 -7.47 -15.79
N TRP A 21 6.87 -8.50 -16.13
CA TRP A 21 6.57 -9.65 -15.25
C TRP A 21 7.75 -10.64 -15.16
N GLU A 22 8.80 -10.41 -15.93
CA GLU A 22 9.80 -11.44 -16.24
C GLU A 22 11.06 -11.36 -15.39
N CYS A 23 11.21 -10.35 -14.52
CA CYS A 23 12.41 -10.25 -13.69
C CYS A 23 12.29 -11.11 -12.42
N CYS A 24 12.10 -12.42 -12.64
CA CYS A 24 11.95 -13.51 -11.68
C CYS A 24 13.02 -14.58 -12.05
N GLY A 25 14.29 -14.35 -11.72
CA GLY A 25 15.38 -15.25 -12.12
C GLY A 25 16.76 -14.74 -11.70
N SER A 26 17.79 -15.57 -11.87
CA SER A 26 19.17 -15.31 -11.45
C SER A 26 19.81 -14.06 -12.08
N GLU A 27 19.28 -13.58 -13.21
CA GLU A 27 19.75 -12.37 -13.90
C GLU A 27 19.15 -11.08 -13.29
N CYS A 28 18.20 -11.20 -12.37
CA CYS A 28 17.35 -10.12 -11.85
C CYS A 28 17.51 -9.82 -10.34
N GLY A 29 18.35 -10.60 -9.64
CA GLY A 29 18.62 -10.45 -8.21
C GLY A 29 17.77 -11.35 -7.31
N ASP A 30 17.87 -11.14 -5.99
CA ASP A 30 17.32 -12.04 -4.97
C ASP A 30 15.78 -11.97 -4.81
N PHE A 31 15.13 -10.95 -5.39
CA PHE A 31 13.68 -10.74 -5.29
C PHE A 31 13.07 -10.45 -6.64
N CYS A 32 11.98 -11.13 -6.95
CA CYS A 32 11.26 -10.86 -8.18
C CYS A 32 10.55 -9.49 -8.11
N VAL A 33 10.59 -8.71 -9.20
CA VAL A 33 9.90 -7.41 -9.28
C VAL A 33 8.42 -7.54 -8.91
N TYR A 34 7.78 -8.64 -9.32
CA TYR A 34 6.40 -8.93 -8.97
C TYR A 34 6.19 -9.20 -7.47
N GLU A 35 7.15 -9.85 -6.80
CA GLU A 35 7.08 -10.10 -5.35
C GLU A 35 7.24 -8.81 -4.55
N ILE A 36 8.13 -7.91 -4.99
CA ILE A 36 8.27 -6.58 -4.41
C ILE A 36 6.96 -5.81 -4.56
N TYR A 37 6.40 -5.78 -5.78
CA TYR A 37 5.09 -5.17 -6.03
C TYR A 37 4.00 -5.75 -5.12
N GLN A 38 3.92 -7.07 -4.98
CA GLN A 38 2.92 -7.71 -4.12
C GLN A 38 3.06 -7.32 -2.66
N ARG A 39 4.29 -7.29 -2.13
CA ARG A 39 4.57 -6.85 -0.76
C ARG A 39 4.14 -5.40 -0.55
N ASP A 40 4.52 -4.53 -1.46
CA ASP A 40 4.23 -3.09 -1.35
C ASP A 40 2.73 -2.82 -1.53
N LYS A 41 2.06 -3.58 -2.42
CA LYS A 41 0.61 -3.57 -2.60
C LYS A 41 -0.12 -4.03 -1.36
N GLN A 42 0.32 -5.10 -0.70
CA GLN A 42 -0.30 -5.58 0.53
C GLN A 42 -0.27 -4.50 1.62
N ALA A 43 0.89 -3.85 1.82
CA ALA A 43 1.01 -2.78 2.81
C ALA A 43 0.09 -1.58 2.48
N TYR A 44 0.03 -1.20 1.19
CA TYR A 44 -0.88 -0.17 0.71
C TYR A 44 -2.35 -0.52 0.98
N ASP A 45 -2.80 -1.72 0.57
CA ASP A 45 -4.18 -2.17 0.72
C ASP A 45 -4.61 -2.22 2.20
N GLU A 46 -3.73 -2.72 3.08
CA GLU A 46 -3.99 -2.77 4.52
C GLU A 46 -4.18 -1.36 5.12
N GLN A 47 -3.37 -0.40 4.68
CA GLN A 47 -3.53 0.99 5.09
C GLN A 47 -4.83 1.58 4.55
N GLN A 48 -5.15 1.36 3.28
CA GLN A 48 -6.39 1.88 2.70
C GLN A 48 -7.61 1.36 3.45
N ARG A 49 -7.61 0.09 3.88
CA ARG A 49 -8.66 -0.46 4.74
C ARG A 49 -8.78 0.28 6.08
N ARG A 50 -7.65 0.61 6.74
CA ARG A 50 -7.66 1.41 7.97
C ARG A 50 -8.17 2.83 7.72
N LEU A 51 -7.77 3.44 6.60
CA LEU A 51 -8.23 4.76 6.19
C LEU A 51 -9.74 4.78 5.91
N GLU A 52 -10.27 3.76 5.24
CA GLU A 52 -11.70 3.61 4.98
C GLU A 52 -12.49 3.46 6.27
N GLN A 53 -12.02 2.61 7.19
CA GLN A 53 -12.63 2.47 8.51
C GLN A 53 -12.62 3.79 9.28
N PHE A 54 -11.50 4.51 9.24
CA PHE A 54 -11.38 5.82 9.86
C PHE A 54 -12.38 6.82 9.26
N LYS A 55 -12.47 6.92 7.92
CA LYS A 55 -13.46 7.77 7.23
C LYS A 55 -14.89 7.40 7.58
N ALA A 56 -15.21 6.10 7.61
CA ALA A 56 -16.53 5.61 7.96
C ALA A 56 -16.92 5.96 9.41
N LEU A 57 -15.98 5.89 10.35
CA LEU A 57 -16.19 6.32 11.74
C LEU A 57 -16.37 7.84 11.87
N GLN A 58 -15.85 8.62 10.92
CA GLN A 58 -16.02 10.08 10.88
C GLN A 58 -17.35 10.53 10.26
N GLY A 59 -18.16 9.61 9.73
CA GLY A 59 -19.52 9.91 9.28
C GLY A 59 -19.61 10.88 8.10
N VAL A 60 -18.67 10.80 7.15
CA VAL A 60 -18.74 11.48 5.84
C VAL A 60 -19.14 10.48 4.75
#